data_AF-A0A6M0AKL8-F1
#
_entry.id   AF-A0A6M0AKL8-F1
#
_cell.length_a   1.000
_cell.length_b   1.000
_cell.length_c   1.000
_cell.angle_alpha   90.00
_cell.angle_beta   90.00
_cell.angle_gamma   90.00
#
_symmetry.space_group_name_H-M   'P 1'
#
loop_
_entity.id
_entity.type
_entity.pdbx_description
1 polymer ?
#
loop_
_entity_poly.entity_id
_entity_poly.type
_entity_poly.pdbx_seq_one_letter_code
_entity_poly.pdbx_strand_id
1 'polypeptide(L)'
;MTTFTQSTAQALYVLSESVNPTVLDAVAHGGNPQDRAASLPYSIGFWVNDGAITDSQTLSLEETWTIKQGVYLFLKAALEGNDAIDPSVLSDSALPTLCDRIGEFLITPSVRNTRFLWIDNPEELVSRWRFHALTLSPTGTVERLTFFNFRNYELAIANGVICQLNATKDGFVFALDPSLHNLPSTETESPETELPKSDPFYLSTGYGAHQLKGIEVNEAGEAMALPFSGELAGCLSFALTLQNRSPGTASFEELVYLDVTLRMFFKSANSLLDQNDPLSGFAGLNSDQEFLISSHRYPFLGEDSDAASHYSQQGDGSQNLTLYSALDPLQPLNGDRTYFAFVEPGNSTINSDLSLPSCYRTNLGYSIHVTPHGHGDSRLIFAERPGQNSSIF
;
A
#
# COMPACT_ATOMS: atom_id res chain seq x y z
N MET A 1 23.23 -4.96 6.33
CA MET A 1 22.70 -6.23 6.87
C MET A 1 21.79 -5.88 8.03
N THR A 2 20.52 -6.23 7.93
CA THR A 2 19.49 -5.82 8.89
C THR A 2 19.61 -6.63 10.18
N THR A 3 19.74 -5.95 11.32
CA THR A 3 19.94 -6.58 12.64
C THR A 3 18.93 -6.07 13.66
N PHE A 4 18.47 -6.99 14.50
CA PHE A 4 17.62 -6.75 15.66
C PHE A 4 18.42 -6.93 16.93
N THR A 5 18.27 -6.00 17.87
CA THR A 5 18.92 -6.05 19.18
C THR A 5 17.90 -6.40 20.24
N GLN A 6 18.24 -7.33 21.13
CA GLN A 6 17.35 -7.75 22.22
C GLN A 6 17.00 -6.55 23.09
N SER A 7 15.72 -6.35 23.34
CA SER A 7 15.22 -5.39 24.30
C SER A 7 15.35 -5.91 25.73
N THR A 8 15.04 -5.09 26.73
CA THR A 8 15.01 -5.54 28.13
C THR A 8 13.92 -6.58 28.40
N ALA A 9 12.86 -6.61 27.58
CA ALA A 9 11.97 -7.75 27.51
C ALA A 9 12.62 -8.83 26.63
N GLN A 10 13.04 -9.95 27.23
CA GLN A 10 13.82 -11.00 26.57
C GLN A 10 13.16 -11.57 25.30
N ALA A 11 11.83 -11.47 25.20
CA ALA A 11 11.00 -11.86 24.08
C ALA A 11 11.03 -10.92 22.85
N LEU A 12 11.45 -9.66 22.97
CA LEU A 12 11.39 -8.68 21.88
C LEU A 12 12.79 -8.22 21.46
N TYR A 13 13.03 -8.23 20.15
CA TYR A 13 14.22 -7.68 19.53
C TYR A 13 13.81 -6.52 18.62
N VAL A 14 14.47 -5.36 18.71
CA VAL A 14 14.08 -4.16 17.94
C VAL A 14 15.17 -3.81 16.94
N LEU A 15 14.76 -3.39 15.75
CA LEU A 15 15.64 -2.98 14.68
C LEU A 15 16.33 -1.67 15.07
N SER A 16 17.67 -1.69 15.16
CA SER A 16 18.46 -0.58 15.75
C SER A 16 18.27 0.77 15.05
N GLU A 17 17.99 0.76 13.74
CA GLU A 17 17.72 1.96 12.94
C GLU A 17 16.31 2.54 13.15
N SER A 18 15.39 1.77 13.76
CA SER A 18 13.99 2.17 14.01
C SER A 18 13.74 2.78 15.39
N VAL A 19 14.77 2.82 16.25
CA VAL A 19 14.66 3.25 17.67
C VAL A 19 15.38 4.59 17.92
N ASN A 20 15.84 5.29 16.89
CA ASN A 20 16.71 6.46 17.07
C ASN A 20 15.98 7.80 16.78
N PRO A 21 15.33 8.44 17.78
CA PRO A 21 14.79 9.79 17.65
C PRO A 21 15.84 10.90 17.88
N THR A 22 17.11 10.58 18.15
CA THR A 22 18.18 11.58 18.33
C THR A 22 18.70 12.13 16.99
N VAL A 23 17.83 12.81 16.24
CA VAL A 23 18.22 13.83 15.25
C VAL A 23 17.33 15.07 15.45
N LEU A 24 17.27 15.56 16.69
CA LEU A 24 16.55 16.80 17.03
C LEU A 24 17.47 18.01 17.29
N ASP A 25 18.79 17.87 17.10
CA ASP A 25 19.75 18.98 17.30
C ASP A 25 20.21 19.69 16.01
N ALA A 26 19.83 19.22 14.81
CA ALA A 26 20.27 19.87 13.56
C ALA A 26 19.50 21.17 13.22
N VAL A 27 18.34 21.41 13.84
CA VAL A 27 17.53 22.62 13.60
C VAL A 27 18.11 23.84 14.33
N ALA A 28 18.92 23.65 15.37
CA ALA A 28 19.51 24.77 16.10
C ALA A 28 20.68 25.44 15.36
N HIS A 29 21.30 24.79 14.35
CA HIS A 29 22.59 25.23 13.77
C HIS A 29 22.61 25.35 12.23
N GLY A 30 21.46 25.48 11.56
CA GLY A 30 21.43 25.86 10.14
C GLY A 30 21.90 24.76 9.17
N GLY A 31 21.57 23.49 9.46
CA GLY A 31 21.80 22.38 8.55
C GLY A 31 20.98 22.46 7.25
N ASN A 32 21.54 21.89 6.18
CA ASN A 32 20.97 21.84 4.84
C ASN A 32 19.64 21.03 4.86
N PRO A 33 18.55 21.43 4.16
CA PRO A 33 17.28 20.69 4.14
C PRO A 33 17.39 19.23 3.66
N GLN A 34 18.52 18.86 3.03
CA GLN A 34 18.83 17.50 2.58
C GLN A 34 19.38 16.57 3.69
N ASP A 35 19.69 17.07 4.88
CA ASP A 35 20.20 16.26 6.01
C ASP A 35 19.09 15.76 6.96
N ARG A 36 17.82 15.80 6.56
CA ARG A 36 16.76 15.09 7.29
C ARG A 36 16.98 13.59 7.09
N ALA A 37 17.71 12.95 8.00
CA ALA A 37 17.51 11.52 8.23
C ALA A 37 16.03 11.36 8.63
N ALA A 38 15.20 10.95 7.67
CA ALA A 38 13.79 10.71 7.90
C ALA A 38 13.68 9.60 8.95
N SER A 39 13.32 9.95 10.19
CA SER A 39 12.99 8.96 11.21
C SER A 39 11.85 8.12 10.66
N LEU A 40 12.02 6.80 10.66
CA LEU A 40 10.95 5.87 10.28
C LEU A 40 9.71 6.19 11.13
N PRO A 41 8.51 6.28 10.54
CA PRO A 41 7.27 6.44 11.31
C PRO A 41 6.88 5.16 12.07
N TYR A 42 7.72 4.12 11.98
CA TYR A 42 7.55 2.85 12.66
C TYR A 42 8.76 2.49 13.48
N SER A 43 8.47 1.79 14.57
CA SER A 43 9.43 0.89 15.18
C SER A 43 9.18 -0.52 14.69
N ILE A 44 10.24 -1.17 14.22
CA ILE A 44 10.19 -2.53 13.67
C ILE A 44 10.81 -3.48 14.68
N GLY A 45 10.07 -4.52 15.04
CA GLY A 45 10.49 -5.50 16.04
C GLY A 45 10.36 -6.93 15.55
N PHE A 46 10.95 -7.83 16.31
CA PHE A 46 10.79 -9.27 16.20
C PHE A 46 10.48 -9.81 17.59
N TRP A 47 9.26 -10.29 17.78
CA TRP A 47 8.81 -10.91 19.01
C TRP A 47 8.88 -12.42 18.90
N VAL A 48 9.27 -13.10 19.98
CA VAL A 48 9.22 -14.54 20.11
C VAL A 48 8.85 -14.89 21.54
N ASN A 49 8.11 -15.99 21.74
CA ASN A 49 7.77 -16.43 23.09
C ASN A 49 9.04 -16.74 23.91
N ASP A 50 9.02 -16.39 25.19
CA ASP A 50 10.18 -16.50 26.08
C ASP A 50 10.75 -17.92 26.11
N GLY A 51 12.09 -18.01 26.06
CA GLY A 51 12.83 -19.28 26.08
C GLY A 51 13.15 -19.89 24.71
N ALA A 52 12.68 -19.29 23.61
CA ALA A 52 13.00 -19.77 22.25
C ALA A 52 14.43 -19.43 21.78
N ILE A 53 15.09 -18.47 22.43
CA ILE A 53 16.43 -17.99 22.07
C ILE A 53 17.28 -17.95 23.35
N THR A 54 18.36 -18.73 23.35
CA THR A 54 19.33 -18.75 24.45
C THR A 54 20.59 -17.98 24.02
N ASP A 55 21.01 -17.02 24.84
CA ASP A 55 22.34 -16.38 24.82
C ASP A 55 22.70 -15.43 23.65
N SER A 56 21.77 -15.07 22.75
CA SER A 56 22.03 -14.07 21.70
C SER A 56 21.39 -12.71 21.99
N GLN A 57 22.22 -11.66 22.06
CA GLN A 57 21.75 -10.28 22.24
C GLN A 57 21.42 -9.57 20.92
N THR A 58 21.84 -10.11 19.79
CA THR A 58 21.62 -9.53 18.47
C THR A 58 21.36 -10.63 17.46
N LEU A 59 20.32 -10.45 16.65
CA LEU A 59 19.94 -11.40 15.61
C LEU A 59 19.84 -10.66 14.28
N SER A 60 20.46 -11.21 13.24
CA SER A 60 20.19 -10.80 11.88
C SER A 60 18.78 -11.19 11.45
N LEU A 61 18.24 -10.50 10.44
CA LEU A 61 16.95 -10.86 9.83
C LEU A 61 16.93 -12.31 9.30
N GLU A 62 18.09 -12.82 8.87
CA GLU A 62 18.24 -14.22 8.48
C GLU A 62 18.06 -15.17 9.65
N GLU A 63 18.71 -14.89 10.78
CA GLU A 63 18.57 -15.70 12.00
C GLU A 63 17.13 -15.67 12.53
N THR A 64 16.48 -14.50 12.58
CA THR A 64 15.08 -14.40 13.00
C THR A 64 14.14 -15.19 12.09
N TRP A 65 14.46 -15.30 10.79
CA TRP A 65 13.64 -16.09 9.86
C TRP A 65 13.72 -17.62 10.07
N THR A 66 14.83 -18.11 10.64
CA THR A 66 14.95 -19.52 11.03
C THR A 66 14.03 -19.88 12.19
N ILE A 67 13.67 -18.90 13.02
CA ILE A 67 12.79 -19.04 14.17
C ILE A 67 11.33 -18.97 13.70
N LYS A 68 10.76 -20.12 13.33
CA LYS A 68 9.43 -20.22 12.69
C LYS A 68 8.23 -19.79 13.53
N GLN A 69 8.41 -19.57 14.84
CA GLN A 69 7.34 -19.14 15.74
C GLN A 69 7.38 -17.65 16.11
N GLY A 70 8.43 -16.91 15.73
CA GLY A 70 8.47 -15.47 15.96
C GLY A 70 7.50 -14.65 15.10
N VAL A 71 7.35 -13.38 15.44
CA VAL A 71 6.44 -12.44 14.77
C VAL A 71 7.19 -11.15 14.51
N TYR A 72 7.23 -10.72 13.25
CA TYR A 72 7.71 -9.40 12.88
C TYR A 72 6.62 -8.37 13.18
N LEU A 73 6.98 -7.36 13.96
CA LEU A 73 6.09 -6.30 14.42
C LEU A 73 6.41 -5.00 13.68
N PHE A 74 5.38 -4.32 13.21
CA PHE A 74 5.45 -2.96 12.71
C PHE A 74 4.54 -2.13 13.60
N LEU A 75 5.13 -1.27 14.42
CA LEU A 75 4.43 -0.49 15.43
C LEU A 75 4.46 0.97 15.01
N LYS A 76 3.29 1.60 14.84
CA LYS A 76 3.21 3.03 14.56
C LYS A 76 3.91 3.80 15.69
N ALA A 77 4.85 4.64 15.30
CA ALA A 77 5.63 5.51 16.15
C ALA A 77 5.48 6.95 15.61
N ALA A 78 4.26 7.47 15.66
CA ALA A 78 4.00 8.84 15.27
C ALA A 78 4.41 9.77 16.42
N LEU A 79 5.41 10.63 16.20
CA LEU A 79 5.92 11.54 17.24
C LEU A 79 5.09 12.83 17.39
N GLU A 80 4.28 13.17 16.38
CA GLU A 80 3.51 14.43 16.33
C GLU A 80 2.14 14.23 15.64
N GLY A 81 1.16 15.07 15.99
CA GLY A 81 -0.20 15.07 15.42
C GLY A 81 -1.26 14.44 16.32
N ASN A 82 -2.51 14.35 15.82
CA ASN A 82 -3.65 13.77 16.55
C ASN A 82 -3.53 12.25 16.78
N ASP A 83 -2.65 11.60 16.01
CA ASP A 83 -2.36 10.16 16.08
C ASP A 83 -1.01 9.87 16.75
N ALA A 84 -0.44 10.84 17.48
CA ALA A 84 0.84 10.65 18.13
C ALA A 84 0.78 9.50 19.15
N ILE A 85 1.76 8.60 19.08
CA ILE A 85 1.93 7.48 20.00
C ILE A 85 3.15 7.78 20.83
N ASP A 86 3.02 7.65 22.14
CA ASP A 86 4.14 7.90 23.05
C ASP A 86 5.27 6.89 22.73
N PRO A 87 6.47 7.34 22.36
CA PRO A 87 7.60 6.44 22.17
C PRO A 87 7.94 5.63 23.45
N SER A 88 7.37 5.98 24.60
CA SER A 88 7.45 5.18 25.83
C SER A 88 6.85 3.78 25.73
N VAL A 89 6.08 3.44 24.68
CA VAL A 89 5.64 2.04 24.43
C VAL A 89 6.80 1.06 24.34
N LEU A 90 7.93 1.53 23.83
CA LEU A 90 9.16 0.74 23.70
C LEU A 90 10.12 0.97 24.87
N SER A 91 9.68 1.67 25.92
CA SER A 91 10.44 1.81 27.16
C SER A 91 10.50 0.48 27.89
N ASP A 92 11.60 0.26 28.61
CA ASP A 92 11.84 -0.94 29.41
C ASP A 92 10.68 -1.28 30.38
N SER A 93 9.94 -0.27 30.84
CA SER A 93 8.77 -0.45 31.70
C SER A 93 7.50 -0.89 30.98
N ALA A 94 7.32 -0.54 29.70
CA ALA A 94 6.11 -0.83 28.93
C ALA A 94 6.23 -2.13 28.11
N LEU A 95 7.45 -2.52 27.75
CA LEU A 95 7.73 -3.70 26.94
C LEU A 95 7.16 -5.02 27.47
N PRO A 96 7.21 -5.34 28.78
CA PRO A 96 6.60 -6.56 29.30
C PRO A 96 5.09 -6.62 29.01
N THR A 97 4.39 -5.48 29.16
CA THR A 97 2.94 -5.41 28.89
C THR A 97 2.64 -5.58 27.40
N LEU A 98 3.48 -5.05 26.51
CA LEU A 98 3.35 -5.27 25.07
C LEU A 98 3.54 -6.76 24.72
N CYS A 99 4.57 -7.41 25.26
CA CYS A 99 4.83 -8.84 25.05
C CYS A 99 3.65 -9.72 25.52
N ASP A 100 3.09 -9.43 26.70
CA ASP A 100 1.91 -10.14 27.23
C ASP A 100 0.69 -9.98 26.29
N ARG A 101 0.46 -8.77 25.78
CA ARG A 101 -0.63 -8.48 24.84
C ARG A 101 -0.46 -9.19 23.50
N ILE A 102 0.77 -9.27 22.98
CA ILE A 102 1.07 -10.04 21.77
C ILE A 102 0.80 -11.53 22.03
N GLY A 103 1.23 -12.05 23.19
CA GLY A 103 0.92 -13.41 23.62
C GLY A 103 -0.60 -13.67 23.67
N GLU A 104 -1.36 -12.78 24.29
CA GLU A 104 -2.83 -12.83 24.34
C GLU A 104 -3.45 -12.83 22.93
N PHE A 105 -3.00 -11.93 22.06
CA PHE A 105 -3.47 -11.83 20.68
C PHE A 105 -3.30 -13.15 19.93
N LEU A 106 -2.11 -13.77 20.02
CA LEU A 106 -1.79 -15.01 19.29
C LEU A 106 -2.49 -16.26 19.85
N ILE A 107 -3.13 -16.20 21.02
CA ILE A 107 -4.01 -17.29 21.48
C ILE A 107 -5.29 -17.36 20.63
N THR A 108 -5.69 -16.26 19.99
CA THR A 108 -6.90 -16.20 19.17
C THR A 108 -6.76 -17.05 17.90
N PRO A 109 -7.65 -18.04 17.65
CA PRO A 109 -7.49 -18.99 16.54
C PRO A 109 -7.39 -18.36 15.13
N SER A 110 -8.02 -17.20 14.91
CA SER A 110 -7.98 -16.51 13.62
C SER A 110 -6.61 -15.90 13.29
N VAL A 111 -5.73 -15.73 14.27
CA VAL A 111 -4.43 -15.02 14.14
C VAL A 111 -3.26 -15.80 14.72
N ARG A 112 -3.46 -17.06 15.13
CA ARG A 112 -2.47 -17.90 15.84
C ARG A 112 -1.13 -18.07 15.12
N ASN A 113 -1.14 -18.06 13.79
CA ASN A 113 0.05 -18.25 12.95
C ASN A 113 0.52 -16.94 12.30
N THR A 114 0.19 -15.79 12.90
CA THR A 114 0.66 -14.49 12.43
C THR A 114 2.18 -14.46 12.42
N ARG A 115 2.77 -14.08 11.29
CA ARG A 115 4.22 -13.88 11.15
C ARG A 115 4.60 -12.44 10.93
N PHE A 116 3.70 -11.64 10.36
CA PHE A 116 3.86 -10.19 10.24
C PHE A 116 2.62 -9.52 10.80
N LEU A 117 2.83 -8.57 11.71
CA LEU A 117 1.78 -7.86 12.42
C LEU A 117 2.06 -6.37 12.41
N TRP A 118 1.16 -5.61 11.78
CA TRP A 118 1.14 -4.15 11.82
C TRP A 118 0.11 -3.72 12.86
N ILE A 119 0.51 -2.89 13.83
CA ILE A 119 -0.37 -2.41 14.90
C ILE A 119 -0.41 -0.88 14.86
N ASP A 120 -1.63 -0.34 14.75
CA ASP A 120 -1.85 1.11 14.75
C ASP A 120 -1.59 1.70 16.13
N ASN A 121 -2.19 1.17 17.20
CA ASN A 121 -1.93 1.63 18.57
C ASN A 121 -1.63 0.45 19.52
N PRO A 122 -0.35 0.15 19.80
CA PRO A 122 0.04 -0.92 20.73
C PRO A 122 -0.35 -0.66 22.19
N GLU A 123 -0.67 0.58 22.59
CA GLU A 123 -1.09 0.92 23.96
C GLU A 123 -2.53 0.51 24.27
N GLU A 124 -3.35 0.28 23.25
CA GLU A 124 -4.72 -0.16 23.45
C GLU A 124 -4.80 -1.61 23.94
N LEU A 125 -5.98 -1.96 24.46
CA LEU A 125 -6.30 -3.35 24.76
C LEU A 125 -6.34 -4.16 23.47
N VAL A 126 -5.92 -5.43 23.53
CA VAL A 126 -5.89 -6.35 22.38
C VAL A 126 -7.23 -6.41 21.64
N SER A 127 -8.34 -6.34 22.38
CA SER A 127 -9.70 -6.33 21.83
C SER A 127 -10.08 -5.09 21.02
N ARG A 128 -9.26 -4.04 21.07
CA ARG A 128 -9.45 -2.76 20.36
C ARG A 128 -8.38 -2.48 19.33
N TRP A 129 -7.34 -3.32 19.25
CA TRP A 129 -6.29 -3.15 18.25
C TRP A 129 -6.86 -3.07 16.85
N ARG A 130 -6.45 -2.02 16.14
CA ARG A 130 -6.51 -1.94 14.69
C ARG A 130 -5.20 -2.50 14.17
N PHE A 131 -5.29 -3.56 13.39
CA PHE A 131 -4.11 -4.28 12.94
C PHE A 131 -4.29 -4.85 11.53
N HIS A 132 -3.15 -5.11 10.89
CA HIS A 132 -3.06 -6.02 9.76
C HIS A 132 -2.16 -7.19 10.14
N ALA A 133 -2.56 -8.41 9.78
CA ALA A 133 -1.84 -9.62 10.13
C ALA A 133 -1.70 -10.51 8.89
N LEU A 134 -0.48 -10.95 8.61
CA LEU A 134 -0.21 -11.98 7.61
C LEU A 134 0.19 -13.26 8.32
N THR A 135 -0.65 -14.30 8.17
CA THR A 135 -0.40 -15.61 8.76
C THR A 135 0.35 -16.50 7.78
N LEU A 136 1.43 -17.15 8.23
CA LEU A 136 2.12 -18.15 7.44
C LEU A 136 2.09 -19.52 8.11
N SER A 137 2.05 -20.55 7.29
CA SER A 137 2.33 -21.92 7.69
C SER A 137 3.79 -22.08 8.14
N PRO A 138 4.14 -23.15 8.86
CA PRO A 138 5.52 -23.45 9.23
C PRO A 138 6.47 -23.60 8.03
N THR A 139 5.94 -23.90 6.84
CA THR A 139 6.73 -24.00 5.60
C THR A 139 7.00 -22.65 4.94
N GLY A 140 6.50 -21.55 5.51
CA GLY A 140 6.70 -20.20 4.98
C GLY A 140 5.70 -19.83 3.88
N THR A 141 4.58 -20.54 3.75
CA THR A 141 3.52 -20.19 2.80
C THR A 141 2.37 -19.48 3.50
N VAL A 142 1.70 -18.56 2.82
CA VAL A 142 0.53 -17.86 3.36
C VAL A 142 -0.56 -18.87 3.73
N GLU A 143 -0.95 -18.89 5.00
CA GLU A 143 -1.86 -19.92 5.53
C GLU A 143 -3.32 -19.67 5.12
N ARG A 144 -3.71 -18.42 4.93
CA ARG A 144 -5.07 -18.05 4.55
C ARG A 144 -5.04 -16.77 3.74
N LEU A 145 -6.06 -16.62 2.89
CA LEU A 145 -6.27 -15.39 2.15
C LEU A 145 -6.26 -14.19 3.11
N THR A 146 -5.37 -13.24 2.85
CA THR A 146 -5.12 -12.07 3.70
C THR A 146 -5.42 -10.81 2.92
N PHE A 147 -6.07 -9.84 3.55
CA PHE A 147 -6.44 -8.57 2.96
C PHE A 147 -5.78 -7.40 3.69
N PHE A 148 -5.29 -6.44 2.92
CA PHE A 148 -4.80 -5.14 3.38
C PHE A 148 -5.67 -4.06 2.77
N ASN A 149 -6.30 -3.26 3.62
CA ASN A 149 -7.25 -2.23 3.21
C ASN A 149 -6.57 -0.88 3.19
N PHE A 150 -6.58 -0.22 2.03
CA PHE A 150 -6.04 1.12 1.81
C PHE A 150 -7.17 2.01 1.29
N ARG A 151 -8.08 2.42 2.19
CA ARG A 151 -9.29 3.19 1.86
C ARG A 151 -10.20 2.45 0.88
N ASN A 152 -10.29 2.91 -0.37
CA ASN A 152 -11.09 2.31 -1.43
C ASN A 152 -10.33 1.23 -2.22
N TYR A 153 -9.06 1.00 -1.89
CA TYR A 153 -8.24 -0.07 -2.43
C TYR A 153 -8.10 -1.20 -1.42
N GLU A 154 -8.01 -2.41 -1.94
CA GLU A 154 -7.72 -3.59 -1.13
C GLU A 154 -6.69 -4.44 -1.87
N LEU A 155 -5.59 -4.74 -1.20
CA LEU A 155 -4.61 -5.71 -1.65
C LEU A 155 -4.90 -7.04 -0.97
N ALA A 156 -4.90 -8.11 -1.75
CA ALA A 156 -5.06 -9.44 -1.22
C ALA A 156 -3.92 -10.36 -1.62
N ILE A 157 -3.55 -11.22 -0.68
CA ILE A 157 -2.50 -12.23 -0.84
C ILE A 157 -3.13 -13.59 -0.58
N ALA A 158 -3.14 -14.44 -1.61
CA ALA A 158 -3.80 -15.74 -1.58
C ALA A 158 -3.09 -16.75 -0.66
N ASN A 159 -3.84 -17.76 -0.21
CA ASN A 159 -3.26 -18.93 0.44
C ASN A 159 -2.25 -19.62 -0.49
N GLY A 160 -1.14 -20.11 0.08
CA GLY A 160 -0.14 -20.86 -0.66
C GLY A 160 0.96 -20.00 -1.27
N VAL A 161 0.80 -18.66 -1.29
CA VAL A 161 1.88 -17.74 -1.69
C VAL A 161 3.11 -17.98 -0.81
N ILE A 162 4.28 -18.11 -1.43
CA ILE A 162 5.53 -18.42 -0.75
C ILE A 162 6.15 -17.11 -0.24
N CYS A 163 6.49 -17.06 1.05
CA CYS A 163 7.23 -15.96 1.64
C CYS A 163 8.65 -16.41 1.97
N GLN A 164 9.63 -15.64 1.51
CA GLN A 164 11.05 -15.94 1.73
C GLN A 164 11.86 -14.64 1.89
N LEU A 165 13.08 -14.76 2.40
CA LEU A 165 14.01 -13.64 2.41
C LEU A 165 14.38 -13.26 0.98
N ASN A 166 14.52 -11.97 0.72
CA ASN A 166 15.06 -11.50 -0.54
C ASN A 166 16.56 -11.83 -0.67
N ALA A 167 17.11 -11.68 -1.88
CA ALA A 167 18.51 -12.01 -2.16
C ALA A 167 19.52 -11.24 -1.28
N THR A 168 19.21 -9.99 -0.93
CA THR A 168 20.02 -9.10 -0.07
C THR A 168 19.84 -9.36 1.43
N LYS A 169 18.86 -10.19 1.82
CA LYS A 169 18.51 -10.54 3.20
C LYS A 169 18.22 -9.32 4.08
N ASP A 170 17.63 -8.29 3.51
CA ASP A 170 17.21 -7.04 4.17
C ASP A 170 15.70 -6.81 4.06
N GLY A 171 14.96 -7.81 3.57
CA GLY A 171 13.51 -7.83 3.52
C GLY A 171 12.97 -9.20 3.11
N PHE A 172 11.66 -9.26 2.87
CA PHE A 172 10.97 -10.43 2.37
C PHE A 172 10.43 -10.20 0.96
N VAL A 173 10.29 -11.28 0.22
CA VAL A 173 9.59 -11.34 -1.06
C VAL A 173 8.49 -12.39 -0.99
N PHE A 174 7.43 -12.14 -1.75
CA PHE A 174 6.29 -13.02 -1.90
C PHE A 174 6.25 -13.52 -3.34
N ALA A 175 6.36 -14.84 -3.49
CA ALA A 175 6.41 -15.53 -4.76
C ALA A 175 5.20 -16.44 -4.93
N LEU A 176 4.77 -16.61 -6.17
CA LEU A 176 3.68 -17.54 -6.47
C LEU A 176 4.17 -18.99 -6.40
N ASP A 177 3.28 -19.89 -5.99
CA ASP A 177 3.47 -21.34 -6.16
C ASP A 177 2.82 -21.77 -7.50
N PRO A 178 3.59 -22.16 -8.54
CA PRO A 178 3.05 -22.52 -9.85
C PRO A 178 2.15 -23.76 -9.84
N SER A 179 2.21 -24.57 -8.79
CA SER A 179 1.34 -25.74 -8.61
C SER A 179 -0.05 -25.36 -8.13
N LEU A 180 -0.20 -24.22 -7.45
CA LEU A 180 -1.45 -23.73 -6.86
C LEU A 180 -2.01 -22.50 -7.57
N HIS A 181 -1.15 -21.70 -8.19
CA HIS A 181 -1.49 -20.38 -8.71
C HIS A 181 -1.36 -20.26 -10.22
N ASN A 182 -2.20 -19.39 -10.79
CA ASN A 182 -2.01 -18.93 -12.16
C ASN A 182 -0.71 -18.14 -12.27
N LEU A 183 0.03 -18.36 -13.35
CA LEU A 183 1.09 -17.43 -13.75
C LEU A 183 0.41 -16.14 -14.24
N PRO A 184 0.79 -14.97 -13.73
CA PRO A 184 0.27 -13.72 -14.28
C PRO A 184 0.73 -13.62 -15.73
N SER A 185 -0.19 -13.23 -16.61
CA SER A 185 0.01 -13.09 -18.06
C SER A 185 0.33 -14.38 -18.83
N THR A 186 -0.64 -15.28 -18.89
CA THR A 186 -1.06 -15.78 -20.19
C THR A 186 -2.56 -16.01 -20.16
N GLU A 187 -3.35 -15.20 -20.88
CA GLU A 187 -4.74 -15.51 -21.23
C GLU A 187 -4.83 -16.74 -22.16
N THR A 188 -3.94 -17.73 -22.02
CA THR A 188 -4.21 -19.06 -22.54
C THR A 188 -5.20 -19.69 -21.59
N GLU A 189 -6.42 -19.85 -22.06
CA GLU A 189 -7.39 -20.79 -21.50
C GLU A 189 -6.62 -22.05 -21.05
N SER A 190 -6.55 -22.28 -19.74
CA SER A 190 -6.03 -23.54 -19.23
C SER A 190 -6.80 -24.66 -19.92
N PRO A 191 -6.13 -25.68 -20.47
CA PRO A 191 -6.84 -26.80 -21.09
C PRO A 191 -7.86 -27.36 -20.08
N GLU A 192 -9.07 -27.70 -20.54
CA GLU A 192 -10.23 -28.14 -19.73
C GLU A 192 -9.93 -29.27 -18.72
N THR A 193 -8.74 -29.87 -18.79
CA THR A 193 -8.21 -30.92 -17.93
C THR A 193 -7.39 -30.45 -16.71
N GLU A 194 -7.03 -29.16 -16.59
CA GLU A 194 -6.33 -28.66 -15.40
C GLU A 194 -7.30 -28.18 -14.32
N LEU A 195 -7.00 -28.50 -13.05
CA LEU A 195 -7.74 -27.97 -11.91
C LEU A 195 -7.66 -26.44 -11.91
N PRO A 196 -8.75 -25.72 -11.58
CA PRO A 196 -8.74 -24.26 -11.54
C PRO A 196 -7.72 -23.79 -10.48
N LYS A 197 -6.68 -23.09 -10.92
CA LYS A 197 -5.70 -22.44 -10.05
C LYS A 197 -6.20 -21.04 -9.66
N SER A 198 -5.78 -20.57 -8.49
CA SER A 198 -6.16 -19.24 -8.00
C SER A 198 -5.14 -18.17 -8.40
N ASP A 199 -5.59 -16.91 -8.50
CA ASP A 199 -4.66 -15.79 -8.66
C ASP A 199 -3.90 -15.56 -7.34
N PRO A 200 -2.56 -15.44 -7.36
CA PRO A 200 -1.76 -15.37 -6.13
C PRO A 200 -1.89 -14.01 -5.42
N PHE A 201 -2.11 -12.95 -6.20
CA PHE A 201 -2.23 -11.58 -5.72
C PHE A 201 -3.32 -10.87 -6.50
N TYR A 202 -4.06 -9.99 -5.83
CA TYR A 202 -4.98 -9.10 -6.50
C TYR A 202 -5.07 -7.77 -5.77
N LEU A 203 -5.04 -6.70 -6.54
CA LEU A 203 -5.40 -5.38 -6.07
C LEU A 203 -6.83 -5.13 -6.54
N SER A 204 -7.67 -4.58 -5.69
CA SER A 204 -9.01 -4.16 -6.07
C SER A 204 -9.26 -2.71 -5.70
N THR A 205 -10.23 -2.11 -6.38
CA THR A 205 -10.68 -0.74 -6.12
C THR A 205 -12.19 -0.73 -5.91
N GLY A 206 -12.71 0.39 -5.40
CA GLY A 206 -14.15 0.57 -5.18
C GLY A 206 -14.70 -0.40 -4.13
N TYR A 207 -13.92 -0.73 -3.10
CA TYR A 207 -14.28 -1.69 -2.05
C TYR A 207 -14.50 -3.11 -2.60
N GLY A 208 -13.58 -3.60 -3.43
CA GLY A 208 -13.65 -4.94 -4.02
C GLY A 208 -14.49 -5.04 -5.29
N ALA A 209 -15.07 -3.93 -5.78
CA ALA A 209 -15.93 -3.94 -6.96
C ALA A 209 -15.16 -4.19 -8.27
N HIS A 210 -13.91 -3.75 -8.35
CA HIS A 210 -13.10 -3.83 -9.58
C HIS A 210 -11.73 -4.42 -9.27
N GLN A 211 -11.44 -5.59 -9.83
CA GLN A 211 -10.16 -6.27 -9.68
C GLN A 211 -9.16 -5.75 -10.73
N LEU A 212 -7.98 -5.38 -10.28
CA LEU A 212 -6.80 -5.04 -11.08
C LEU A 212 -5.87 -6.25 -11.09
N LYS A 213 -5.78 -6.94 -12.23
CA LYS A 213 -5.07 -8.24 -12.37
C LYS A 213 -3.61 -8.10 -12.81
N GLY A 214 -3.03 -6.91 -12.62
CA GLY A 214 -1.76 -6.51 -13.23
C GLY A 214 -0.50 -6.72 -12.38
N ILE A 215 -0.57 -7.36 -11.22
CA ILE A 215 0.63 -7.49 -10.36
C ILE A 215 1.67 -8.35 -11.08
N GLU A 216 2.80 -7.74 -11.43
CA GLU A 216 3.85 -8.40 -12.20
C GLU A 216 4.62 -9.38 -11.35
N VAL A 217 5.15 -10.40 -12.03
CA VAL A 217 6.06 -11.38 -11.44
C VAL A 217 7.38 -11.29 -12.19
N ASN A 218 8.46 -11.10 -11.44
CA ASN A 218 9.80 -11.03 -12.01
C ASN A 218 10.30 -12.42 -12.47
N GLU A 219 11.48 -12.46 -13.09
CA GLU A 219 12.09 -13.72 -13.58
C GLU A 219 12.36 -14.74 -12.45
N ALA A 220 12.46 -14.29 -11.19
CA ALA A 220 12.64 -15.14 -10.02
C ALA A 220 11.31 -15.70 -9.46
N GLY A 221 10.15 -15.35 -10.04
CA GLY A 221 8.84 -15.77 -9.57
C GLY A 221 8.28 -14.92 -8.43
N GLU A 222 8.93 -13.79 -8.11
CA GLU A 222 8.57 -12.88 -7.02
C GLU A 222 7.68 -11.76 -7.55
N ALA A 223 6.61 -11.44 -6.81
CA ALA A 223 5.63 -10.44 -7.22
C ALA A 223 5.61 -9.19 -6.32
N MET A 224 5.94 -9.39 -5.04
CA MET A 224 5.80 -8.36 -4.01
C MET A 224 6.97 -8.43 -3.05
N ALA A 225 7.39 -7.27 -2.54
CA ALA A 225 8.43 -7.13 -1.55
C ALA A 225 7.92 -6.43 -0.28
N LEU A 226 8.52 -6.79 0.84
CA LEU A 226 8.37 -6.15 2.14
C LEU A 226 9.77 -5.83 2.68
N PRO A 227 10.29 -4.62 2.44
CA PRO A 227 11.60 -4.21 2.93
C PRO A 227 11.58 -3.99 4.45
N PHE A 228 12.72 -4.25 5.10
CA PHE A 228 12.94 -3.99 6.53
C PHE A 228 13.97 -2.88 6.78
N SER A 229 14.39 -2.20 5.73
CA SER A 229 15.34 -1.08 5.79
C SER A 229 14.98 0.01 4.79
N GLY A 230 15.55 1.20 4.97
CA GLY A 230 15.27 2.38 4.15
C GLY A 230 13.90 3.00 4.39
N GLU A 231 13.59 4.07 3.66
CA GLU A 231 12.40 4.89 3.87
C GLU A 231 11.08 4.14 3.68
N LEU A 232 11.06 3.04 2.92
CA LEU A 232 9.85 2.24 2.66
C LEU A 232 9.74 1.01 3.57
N ALA A 233 10.60 0.87 4.59
CA ALA A 233 10.57 -0.28 5.49
C ALA A 233 9.16 -0.49 6.09
N GLY A 234 8.61 -1.69 5.94
CA GLY A 234 7.25 -2.02 6.38
C GLY A 234 6.12 -1.76 5.36
N CYS A 235 6.41 -1.16 4.20
CA CYS A 235 5.45 -1.00 3.11
C CYS A 235 5.43 -2.23 2.18
N LEU A 236 4.25 -2.60 1.69
CA LEU A 236 4.10 -3.63 0.66
C LEU A 236 4.37 -2.99 -0.71
N SER A 237 5.34 -3.52 -1.45
CA SER A 237 5.79 -2.94 -2.72
C SER A 237 5.67 -3.94 -3.85
N PHE A 238 5.13 -3.53 -5.00
CA PHE A 238 4.98 -4.37 -6.20
C PHE A 238 4.79 -3.50 -7.45
N ALA A 239 5.07 -4.06 -8.63
CA ALA A 239 4.74 -3.46 -9.91
C ALA A 239 3.32 -3.89 -10.34
N LEU A 240 2.51 -2.93 -10.78
CA LEU A 240 1.14 -3.10 -11.25
C LEU A 240 1.03 -2.63 -12.69
N THR A 241 0.80 -3.56 -13.60
CA THR A 241 0.69 -3.28 -15.03
C THR A 241 -0.76 -3.27 -15.49
N LEU A 242 -1.21 -2.10 -15.95
CA LEU A 242 -2.51 -1.93 -16.58
C LEU A 242 -2.40 -2.40 -18.04
N GLN A 243 -3.25 -3.33 -18.44
CA GLN A 243 -3.14 -3.99 -19.73
C GLN A 243 -3.95 -3.25 -20.80
N ASN A 244 -3.33 -2.90 -21.92
CA ASN A 244 -4.08 -2.40 -23.06
C ASN A 244 -4.59 -3.56 -23.91
N ARG A 245 -5.85 -3.94 -23.71
CA ARG A 245 -6.51 -5.02 -24.47
C ARG A 245 -6.84 -4.64 -25.91
N SER A 246 -6.77 -3.37 -26.27
CA SER A 246 -7.12 -2.87 -27.61
C SER A 246 -6.20 -1.71 -28.02
N PRO A 247 -4.91 -2.00 -28.26
CA PRO A 247 -3.91 -0.97 -28.56
C PRO A 247 -4.30 -0.12 -29.77
N GLY A 248 -4.22 1.20 -29.61
CA GLY A 248 -4.52 2.17 -30.67
C GLY A 248 -6.00 2.43 -30.96
N THR A 249 -6.93 1.70 -30.33
CA THR A 249 -8.37 1.91 -30.48
C THR A 249 -9.07 2.28 -29.17
N ALA A 250 -8.62 1.74 -28.04
CA ALA A 250 -9.08 2.11 -26.70
C ALA A 250 -7.90 2.29 -25.74
N SER A 251 -8.12 3.10 -24.71
CA SER A 251 -7.20 3.19 -23.57
C SER A 251 -7.36 1.96 -22.65
N PHE A 252 -6.59 1.95 -21.57
CA PHE A 252 -6.72 0.97 -20.49
C PHE A 252 -8.12 1.00 -19.87
N GLU A 253 -8.78 -0.16 -19.79
CA GLU A 253 -10.07 -0.29 -19.10
C GLU A 253 -9.92 -0.03 -17.60
N GLU A 254 -8.75 -0.33 -17.03
CA GLU A 254 -8.52 -0.20 -15.60
C GLU A 254 -8.31 1.25 -15.11
N LEU A 255 -7.96 2.18 -15.99
CA LEU A 255 -7.68 3.57 -15.60
C LEU A 255 -8.87 4.25 -14.93
N VAL A 256 -10.09 3.93 -15.39
CA VAL A 256 -11.33 4.47 -14.80
C VAL A 256 -11.51 4.10 -13.34
N TYR A 257 -10.89 3.01 -12.90
CA TYR A 257 -11.00 2.48 -11.55
C TYR A 257 -9.92 3.02 -10.60
N LEU A 258 -8.87 3.64 -11.14
CA LEU A 258 -7.80 4.27 -10.35
C LEU A 258 -8.08 5.74 -10.01
N ASP A 259 -9.22 6.26 -10.45
CA ASP A 259 -9.44 7.70 -10.57
C ASP A 259 -10.25 8.31 -9.42
N VAL A 260 -10.08 9.63 -9.23
CA VAL A 260 -10.78 10.42 -8.23
C VAL A 260 -12.17 10.78 -8.76
N THR A 261 -13.21 10.33 -8.04
CA THR A 261 -14.59 10.70 -8.32
C THR A 261 -15.04 11.86 -7.42
N LEU A 262 -15.52 12.94 -8.02
CA LEU A 262 -16.14 14.04 -7.29
C LEU A 262 -17.66 13.85 -7.30
N ARG A 263 -18.27 13.77 -6.12
CA ARG A 263 -19.73 13.83 -5.99
C ARG A 263 -20.15 15.25 -5.65
N MET A 264 -20.93 15.85 -6.53
CA MET A 264 -21.58 17.13 -6.32
C MET A 264 -23.03 16.89 -5.88
N PHE A 265 -23.44 17.57 -4.81
CA PHE A 265 -24.82 17.60 -4.35
C PHE A 265 -25.42 18.94 -4.77
N PHE A 266 -26.36 18.89 -5.70
CA PHE A 266 -27.17 20.05 -6.04
C PHE A 266 -28.45 19.96 -5.24
N LYS A 267 -28.77 21.02 -4.49
CA LYS A 267 -30.09 21.12 -3.88
C LYS A 267 -31.13 21.17 -5.01
N SER A 268 -32.14 20.32 -4.98
CA SER A 268 -33.26 20.44 -5.93
C SER A 268 -33.91 21.81 -5.70
N ALA A 269 -33.88 22.65 -6.73
CA ALA A 269 -34.53 23.94 -6.71
C ALA A 269 -36.01 23.75 -7.03
N ASN A 270 -36.86 23.93 -6.02
CA ASN A 270 -38.29 24.01 -6.23
C ASN A 270 -38.60 25.34 -6.93
N SER A 271 -38.99 25.27 -8.21
CA SER A 271 -39.30 26.45 -9.03
C SER A 271 -40.47 27.29 -8.51
N LEU A 272 -41.26 26.75 -7.56
CA LEU A 272 -42.30 27.49 -6.84
C LEU A 272 -41.74 28.34 -5.67
N LEU A 273 -40.53 28.05 -5.19
CA LEU A 273 -39.89 28.73 -4.06
C LEU A 273 -38.83 29.76 -4.48
N ASP A 274 -38.15 29.57 -5.63
CA ASP A 274 -37.22 30.55 -6.20
C ASP A 274 -37.20 30.49 -7.73
N GLN A 275 -37.82 31.49 -8.39
CA GLN A 275 -37.91 31.59 -9.85
C GLN A 275 -36.60 32.02 -10.53
N ASN A 276 -35.61 32.50 -9.77
CA ASN A 276 -34.33 32.98 -10.30
C ASN A 276 -33.19 31.96 -10.09
N ASP A 277 -33.48 30.80 -9.50
CA ASP A 277 -32.47 29.76 -9.32
C ASP A 277 -32.09 29.15 -10.69
N PRO A 278 -30.82 29.26 -11.13
CA PRO A 278 -30.35 28.72 -12.41
C PRO A 278 -30.45 27.19 -12.51
N LEU A 279 -30.74 26.49 -11.41
CA LEU A 279 -30.94 25.03 -11.35
C LEU A 279 -32.43 24.63 -11.32
N SER A 280 -33.35 25.60 -11.32
CA SER A 280 -34.79 25.35 -11.39
C SER A 280 -35.17 24.71 -12.73
N GLY A 281 -35.71 23.48 -12.68
CA GLY A 281 -36.12 22.72 -13.87
C GLY A 281 -35.38 21.41 -14.13
N PHE A 282 -34.34 21.07 -13.35
CA PHE A 282 -33.68 19.77 -13.47
C PHE A 282 -34.45 18.60 -12.83
N ALA A 283 -35.53 18.87 -12.09
CA ALA A 283 -36.29 17.83 -11.41
C ALA A 283 -37.81 18.03 -11.57
N GLY A 284 -38.51 17.01 -12.06
CA GLY A 284 -39.95 16.83 -11.87
C GLY A 284 -40.29 16.31 -10.47
N LEU A 285 -39.53 16.74 -9.46
CA LEU A 285 -39.55 16.20 -8.10
C LEU A 285 -40.10 17.26 -7.14
N ASN A 286 -41.26 16.96 -6.55
CA ASN A 286 -42.11 17.90 -5.80
C ASN A 286 -41.81 17.93 -4.28
N SER A 287 -40.55 17.77 -3.84
CA SER A 287 -40.25 17.80 -2.40
C SER A 287 -39.03 18.65 -2.06
N ASP A 288 -39.13 19.39 -0.95
CA ASP A 288 -38.13 20.33 -0.45
C ASP A 288 -36.89 19.64 0.17
N GLN A 289 -36.81 18.30 0.09
CA GLN A 289 -35.78 17.49 0.74
C GLN A 289 -34.91 16.68 -0.24
N GLU A 290 -35.12 16.80 -1.55
CA GLU A 290 -34.40 16.00 -2.53
C GLU A 290 -33.16 16.72 -3.08
N PHE A 291 -32.04 15.99 -3.14
CA PHE A 291 -30.79 16.45 -3.75
C PHE A 291 -30.60 15.75 -5.08
N LEU A 292 -30.20 16.49 -6.11
CA LEU A 292 -29.64 15.90 -7.33
C LEU A 292 -28.17 15.59 -7.08
N ILE A 293 -27.81 14.33 -7.27
CA ILE A 293 -26.43 13.88 -7.13
C ILE A 293 -25.85 13.79 -8.54
N SER A 294 -24.80 14.57 -8.83
CA SER A 294 -23.96 14.33 -9.99
C SER A 294 -22.63 13.77 -9.55
N SER A 295 -22.19 12.70 -10.21
CA SER A 295 -20.86 12.14 -10.03
C SER A 295 -20.05 12.48 -11.27
N HIS A 296 -19.07 13.36 -11.11
CA HIS A 296 -18.15 13.72 -12.18
C HIS A 296 -16.79 13.09 -11.93
N ARG A 297 -16.13 12.69 -13.01
CA ARG A 297 -14.78 12.14 -13.02
C ARG A 297 -13.86 13.12 -13.73
N TYR A 298 -12.67 13.33 -13.16
CA TYR A 298 -11.63 14.20 -13.73
C TYR A 298 -10.36 13.37 -13.92
N PRO A 299 -10.31 12.53 -14.97
CA PRO A 299 -9.14 11.72 -15.24
C PRO A 299 -7.90 12.58 -15.43
N PHE A 300 -6.80 12.14 -14.81
CA PHE A 300 -5.49 12.72 -15.08
C PHE A 300 -4.97 12.27 -16.45
N LEU A 301 -5.06 10.97 -16.72
CA LEU A 301 -4.58 10.33 -17.93
C LEU A 301 -5.67 10.25 -19.00
N GLY A 302 -5.29 10.53 -20.25
CA GLY A 302 -6.17 10.44 -21.41
C GLY A 302 -6.76 9.04 -21.57
N GLU A 303 -8.06 8.95 -21.84
CA GLU A 303 -8.80 7.69 -22.03
C GLU A 303 -9.62 7.65 -23.33
N ASP A 304 -9.47 8.66 -24.18
CA ASP A 304 -10.12 8.71 -25.49
C ASP A 304 -9.30 7.94 -26.56
N SER A 305 -9.88 7.80 -27.75
CA SER A 305 -9.20 7.15 -28.89
C SER A 305 -7.91 7.86 -29.30
N ASP A 306 -7.82 9.17 -29.09
CA ASP A 306 -6.63 9.95 -29.40
C ASP A 306 -5.50 9.54 -28.42
N ALA A 307 -5.79 9.49 -27.12
CA ALA A 307 -4.86 9.01 -26.10
C ALA A 307 -4.46 7.53 -26.32
N ALA A 308 -5.41 6.68 -26.71
CA ALA A 308 -5.16 5.27 -27.04
C ALA A 308 -4.05 5.10 -28.10
N SER A 309 -4.05 5.94 -29.13
CA SER A 309 -3.03 5.92 -30.17
C SER A 309 -1.63 6.28 -29.63
N HIS A 310 -1.56 7.16 -28.63
CA HIS A 310 -0.30 7.57 -28.01
C HIS A 310 0.28 6.51 -27.06
N TYR A 311 -0.57 5.78 -26.33
CA TYR A 311 -0.09 4.64 -25.51
C TYR A 311 0.53 3.53 -26.37
N SER A 312 0.11 3.38 -27.62
CA SER A 312 0.70 2.39 -28.54
C SER A 312 2.07 2.80 -29.11
N GLN A 313 2.55 4.01 -28.80
CA GLN A 313 3.75 4.62 -29.35
C GLN A 313 4.70 5.14 -28.26
N GLN A 314 4.62 4.59 -27.04
CA GLN A 314 5.49 5.02 -25.94
C GLN A 314 6.97 4.74 -26.25
N GLY A 315 7.86 5.58 -25.70
CA GLY A 315 9.30 5.55 -26.00
C GLY A 315 10.00 4.25 -25.55
N ASP A 316 9.39 3.54 -24.60
CA ASP A 316 9.82 2.22 -24.12
C ASP A 316 9.31 1.06 -25.01
N GLY A 317 8.48 1.35 -26.03
CA GLY A 317 7.85 0.36 -26.90
C GLY A 317 6.75 -0.47 -26.22
N SER A 318 6.43 -0.17 -24.96
CA SER A 318 5.35 -0.83 -24.22
C SER A 318 3.99 -0.31 -24.70
N GLN A 319 3.01 -1.21 -24.71
CA GLN A 319 1.59 -0.85 -24.87
C GLN A 319 0.87 -0.82 -23.52
N ASN A 320 1.58 -1.15 -22.44
CA ASN A 320 1.07 -1.26 -21.09
C ASN A 320 1.61 -0.14 -20.20
N LEU A 321 0.81 0.26 -19.20
CA LEU A 321 1.23 1.22 -18.19
C LEU A 321 1.56 0.51 -16.88
N THR A 322 2.83 0.55 -16.48
CA THR A 322 3.28 -0.01 -15.21
C THR A 322 3.34 1.06 -14.12
N LEU A 323 2.78 0.75 -12.96
CA LEU A 323 2.77 1.57 -11.76
C LEU A 323 3.52 0.84 -10.64
N TYR A 324 4.44 1.52 -9.98
CA TYR A 324 5.23 0.97 -8.88
C TYR A 324 4.64 1.39 -7.55
N SER A 325 4.08 0.43 -6.82
CA SER A 325 3.42 0.70 -5.56
C SER A 325 4.38 0.68 -4.38
N ALA A 326 4.10 1.53 -3.41
CA ALA A 326 4.48 1.36 -2.02
C ALA A 326 3.22 1.58 -1.21
N LEU A 327 2.77 0.59 -0.45
CA LEU A 327 1.51 0.66 0.30
C LEU A 327 1.78 0.45 1.79
N ASP A 328 1.42 1.43 2.61
CA ASP A 328 1.65 1.41 4.04
C ASP A 328 0.39 0.99 4.81
N PRO A 329 0.37 -0.19 5.46
CA PRO A 329 -0.82 -0.65 6.18
C PRO A 329 -1.22 0.23 7.37
N LEU A 330 -0.30 1.00 7.96
CA LEU A 330 -0.57 1.81 9.16
C LEU A 330 -0.84 3.28 8.85
N GLN A 331 -0.34 3.77 7.70
CA GLN A 331 -0.52 5.15 7.27
C GLN A 331 -0.97 5.23 5.80
N PRO A 332 -2.19 4.75 5.48
CA PRO A 332 -2.70 4.70 4.10
C PRO A 332 -2.92 6.09 3.46
N LEU A 333 -2.83 7.17 4.22
CA LEU A 333 -2.91 8.56 3.72
C LEU A 333 -1.56 9.29 3.69
N ASN A 334 -0.50 8.65 4.17
CA ASN A 334 0.82 9.23 4.07
C ASN A 334 1.33 9.08 2.63
N GLY A 335 1.23 10.15 1.85
CA GLY A 335 1.64 10.17 0.44
C GLY A 335 3.12 9.89 0.19
N ASP A 336 3.97 9.96 1.22
CA ASP A 336 5.38 9.57 1.12
C ASP A 336 5.60 8.05 1.20
N ARG A 337 4.59 7.30 1.65
CA ARG A 337 4.70 5.85 1.95
C ARG A 337 3.61 4.99 1.34
N THR A 338 2.48 5.62 0.97
CA THR A 338 1.34 4.99 0.31
C THR A 338 1.05 5.68 -1.02
N TYR A 339 1.51 5.09 -2.12
CA TYR A 339 1.42 5.67 -3.45
C TYR A 339 1.56 4.63 -4.57
N PHE A 340 1.25 5.07 -5.81
CA PHE A 340 1.62 4.43 -7.06
C PHE A 340 2.50 5.38 -7.88
N ALA A 341 3.76 5.03 -8.11
CA ALA A 341 4.72 5.82 -8.90
C ALA A 341 4.75 5.37 -10.36
N PHE A 342 5.06 6.28 -11.27
CA PHE A 342 5.14 5.99 -12.71
C PHE A 342 6.53 5.54 -13.18
N VAL A 343 7.54 5.60 -12.30
CA VAL A 343 8.94 5.30 -12.63
C VAL A 343 9.42 4.19 -11.70
N GLU A 344 10.22 3.27 -12.23
CA GLU A 344 10.74 2.12 -11.48
C GLU A 344 11.63 2.54 -10.29
N PRO A 345 11.57 1.83 -9.14
CA PRO A 345 12.52 2.04 -8.05
C PRO A 345 13.98 2.01 -8.53
N GLY A 346 14.78 2.97 -8.05
CA GLY A 346 16.20 3.09 -8.43
C GLY A 346 16.46 3.78 -9.77
N ASN A 347 15.42 4.05 -10.57
CA ASN A 347 15.56 4.87 -11.76
C ASN A 347 15.36 6.36 -11.42
N SER A 348 16.48 7.06 -11.24
CA SER A 348 16.53 8.48 -10.90
C SER A 348 16.69 9.37 -12.13
N THR A 349 16.49 8.85 -13.35
CA THR A 349 16.64 9.70 -14.54
C THR A 349 15.57 10.79 -14.53
N ILE A 350 16.04 12.02 -14.75
CA ILE A 350 15.21 13.23 -14.85
C ILE A 350 14.24 13.14 -16.04
N ASN A 351 14.60 12.34 -17.05
CA ASN A 351 13.84 12.15 -18.27
C ASN A 351 13.45 10.67 -18.38
N SER A 352 12.22 10.34 -17.95
CA SER A 352 11.60 9.09 -18.36
C SER A 352 11.31 9.15 -19.87
N ASP A 353 11.53 8.04 -20.58
CA ASP A 353 11.11 7.90 -21.98
C ASP A 353 9.57 7.76 -22.11
N LEU A 354 8.87 7.69 -20.97
CA LEU A 354 7.41 7.70 -20.91
C LEU A 354 6.86 9.09 -21.30
N SER A 355 5.99 9.08 -22.29
CA SER A 355 5.13 10.21 -22.65
C SER A 355 3.68 9.80 -22.43
N LEU A 356 3.10 10.26 -21.33
CA LEU A 356 1.73 9.90 -20.96
C LEU A 356 0.77 10.97 -21.48
N PRO A 357 -0.21 10.63 -22.34
CA PRO A 357 -1.24 11.57 -22.74
C PRO A 357 -2.09 11.93 -21.52
N SER A 358 -2.27 13.23 -21.26
CA SER A 358 -3.14 13.72 -20.18
C SER A 358 -4.50 14.16 -20.72
N CYS A 359 -5.51 14.22 -19.86
CA CYS A 359 -6.80 14.83 -20.21
C CYS A 359 -6.75 16.36 -20.27
N TYR A 360 -5.64 16.98 -19.86
CA TYR A 360 -5.48 18.41 -19.97
C TYR A 360 -5.20 18.83 -21.41
N ARG A 361 -5.87 19.90 -21.83
CA ARG A 361 -5.66 20.52 -23.13
C ARG A 361 -5.27 21.97 -22.95
N THR A 362 -4.45 22.47 -23.87
CA THR A 362 -4.19 23.90 -23.96
C THR A 362 -5.49 24.66 -24.29
N ASN A 363 -5.50 25.98 -24.09
CA ASN A 363 -6.61 26.84 -24.50
C ASN A 363 -6.92 26.78 -26.02
N LEU A 364 -5.97 26.29 -26.82
CA LEU A 364 -6.12 26.07 -28.26
C LEU A 364 -6.59 24.65 -28.61
N GLY A 365 -6.82 23.79 -27.61
CA GLY A 365 -7.31 22.43 -27.78
C GLY A 365 -6.24 21.37 -28.04
N TYR A 366 -4.95 21.73 -28.03
CA TYR A 366 -3.86 20.75 -28.15
C TYR A 366 -3.75 19.86 -26.91
N SER A 367 -3.58 18.55 -27.12
CA SER A 367 -3.31 17.58 -26.07
C SER A 367 -1.99 17.88 -25.36
N ILE A 368 -2.00 17.77 -24.03
CA ILE A 368 -0.79 17.91 -23.21
C ILE A 368 -0.33 16.50 -22.84
N HIS A 369 0.96 16.24 -23.05
CA HIS A 369 1.61 15.03 -22.58
C HIS A 369 2.42 15.34 -21.34
N VAL A 370 2.43 14.42 -20.39
CA VAL A 370 3.21 14.51 -19.16
C VAL A 370 4.31 13.47 -19.17
N THR A 371 5.50 13.87 -18.77
CA THR A 371 6.65 12.98 -18.60
C THR A 371 6.94 12.89 -17.10
N PRO A 372 6.83 11.69 -16.50
CA PRO A 372 7.19 11.48 -15.11
C PRO A 372 8.65 11.84 -14.84
N HIS A 373 8.89 12.63 -13.81
CA HIS A 373 10.21 12.91 -13.26
C HIS A 373 10.47 11.94 -12.11
N GLY A 374 11.52 11.12 -12.20
CA GLY A 374 12.08 10.31 -11.11
C GLY A 374 11.15 9.31 -10.40
N HIS A 375 11.74 8.33 -9.71
CA HIS A 375 10.99 7.50 -8.76
C HIS A 375 10.58 8.32 -7.53
N GLY A 376 9.32 8.21 -7.11
CA GLY A 376 8.81 8.84 -5.88
C GLY A 376 8.35 10.30 -6.04
N ASP A 377 8.91 11.06 -6.98
CA ASP A 377 8.47 12.44 -7.26
C ASP A 377 7.15 12.48 -8.06
N SER A 378 7.01 11.56 -9.03
CA SER A 378 5.84 11.43 -9.88
C SER A 378 4.98 10.25 -9.45
N ARG A 379 3.96 10.54 -8.63
CA ARG A 379 3.15 9.52 -7.98
C ARG A 379 1.68 9.90 -7.84
N LEU A 380 0.82 8.89 -7.87
CA LEU A 380 -0.56 8.96 -7.43
C LEU A 380 -0.59 8.64 -5.93
N ILE A 381 -1.10 9.59 -5.14
CA ILE A 381 -1.22 9.44 -3.69
C ILE A 381 -2.69 9.27 -3.29
N PHE A 382 -2.90 8.64 -2.16
CA PHE A 382 -4.21 8.45 -1.57
C PHE A 382 -4.60 9.74 -0.85
N ALA A 383 -5.78 10.28 -1.17
CA ALA A 383 -6.26 11.53 -0.60
C ALA A 383 -7.41 11.31 0.40
N GLU A 384 -7.52 12.21 1.37
CA GLU A 384 -8.71 12.28 2.22
C GLU A 384 -9.96 12.55 1.39
N ARG A 385 -11.06 11.87 1.74
CA ARG A 385 -12.36 12.21 1.17
C ARG A 385 -12.84 13.54 1.76
N PRO A 386 -13.12 14.57 0.94
CA PRO A 386 -13.64 15.83 1.46
C PRO A 386 -14.91 15.60 2.29
N GLY A 387 -14.93 16.12 3.52
CA GLY A 387 -16.08 16.05 4.43
C GLY A 387 -16.10 14.87 5.41
N GLN A 388 -15.08 14.01 5.46
CA GLN A 388 -14.94 12.99 6.51
C GLN A 388 -14.13 13.43 7.75
N ASN A 389 -13.70 14.70 7.82
CA ASN A 389 -13.01 15.21 9.00
C ASN A 389 -13.99 15.62 10.11
N SER A 390 -14.36 14.62 10.93
CA SER A 390 -14.60 14.79 12.36
C SER A 390 -14.84 13.43 13.03
N SER A 391 -13.82 12.94 13.73
CA SER A 391 -13.94 12.28 15.04
C SER A 391 -14.96 11.14 15.21
N ILE A 392 -15.16 10.28 14.22
CA ILE A 392 -15.87 9.01 14.42
C ILE A 392 -15.29 7.94 13.49
N PHE A 393 -14.21 7.31 13.93
CA PHE A 393 -14.01 5.87 13.79
C PHE A 393 -13.18 5.40 14.97
#